data_AF-A0A932UBZ0-F1
#
_entry.id   AF-A0A932UBZ0-F1
#
_cell.length_a   1.000
_cell.length_b   1.000
_cell.length_c   1.000
_cell.angle_alpha   90.00
_cell.angle_beta   90.00
_cell.angle_gamma   90.00
#
_symmetry.space_group_name_H-M   'P 1'
#
loop_
_entity.id
_entity.type
_entity.pdbx_description
1 polymer ?
#
loop_
_entity_poly.entity_id
_entity_poly.type
_entity_poly.pdbx_seq_one_letter_code
_entity_poly.pdbx_strand_id
1 'polypeptide(L)'
;DEFKSGAKEIKQPDLLNGFIVAGGMKGEHYEIATYRCLVAKAELIGHTEAMQLLQQNLEMEEKFSQQLEVLDRQLGEELIAKGPELVGHEVSQFKPAQGARSGTSAGR
;
A
#
# COMPACT_ATOMS: atom_id res chain seq x y z
N ASP A 1 8.30 -3.37 17.94
CA ASP A 1 9.01 -2.23 18.54
C ASP A 1 9.36 -1.12 17.57
N GLU A 2 9.97 -1.39 16.43
CA GLU A 2 10.42 -0.35 15.48
C GLU A 2 9.30 0.50 14.86
N PHE A 3 8.24 -0.12 14.31
CA PHE A 3 7.12 0.61 13.70
C PHE A 3 6.45 1.59 14.67
N LYS A 4 6.25 1.17 15.92
CA LYS A 4 5.67 2.02 16.97
C LYS A 4 6.58 3.17 17.36
N SER A 5 7.91 2.99 17.29
CA SER A 5 8.88 4.08 17.52
C SER A 5 8.83 5.09 16.38
N GLY A 6 8.95 4.62 15.14
CA GLY A 6 8.90 5.47 13.95
C GLY A 6 7.61 6.30 13.88
N ALA A 7 6.46 5.68 14.15
CA ALA A 7 5.18 6.39 14.18
C ALA A 7 5.11 7.52 15.23
N LYS A 8 5.79 7.40 16.37
CA LYS A 8 5.82 8.45 17.41
C LYS A 8 6.73 9.63 17.05
N GLU A 9 7.73 9.40 16.20
CA GLU A 9 8.69 10.42 15.78
C GLU A 9 8.11 11.34 14.70
N ILE A 10 7.19 10.84 13.87
CA ILE A 10 6.54 11.62 12.82
C ILE A 10 5.50 12.57 13.42
N LYS A 11 5.71 13.89 13.24
CA LYS A 11 4.82 14.94 13.80
C LYS A 11 3.80 15.48 12.82
N GLN A 12 4.05 15.35 11.53
CA GLN A 12 3.12 15.80 10.49
C GLN A 12 2.04 14.74 10.26
N PRO A 13 0.75 15.06 10.45
CA PRO A 13 -0.33 14.08 10.35
C PRO A 13 -0.39 13.34 9.00
N ASP A 14 -0.18 14.06 7.89
CA ASP A 14 -0.23 13.45 6.56
C ASP A 14 0.92 12.46 6.34
N LEU A 15 2.11 12.79 6.82
CA LEU A 15 3.27 11.88 6.78
C LEU A 15 3.06 10.66 7.70
N LEU A 16 2.40 10.86 8.85
CA LEU A 16 2.08 9.76 9.76
C LEU A 16 1.07 8.81 9.10
N ASN A 17 0.05 9.34 8.42
CA ASN A 17 -0.92 8.52 7.69
C ASN A 17 -0.23 7.69 6.59
N GLY A 18 0.65 8.30 5.79
CA GLY A 18 1.43 7.57 4.78
C GLY A 18 2.31 6.48 5.39
N PHE A 19 2.97 6.77 6.52
CA PHE A 19 3.77 5.78 7.25
C PHE A 19 2.92 4.60 7.76
N ILE A 20 1.71 4.87 8.28
CA ILE A 20 0.80 3.84 8.76
C ILE A 20 0.32 2.95 7.60
N VAL A 21 -0.08 3.55 6.48
CA VAL A 21 -0.51 2.81 5.29
C VAL A 21 0.61 1.92 4.77
N ALA A 22 1.84 2.46 4.63
CA ALA A 22 3.00 1.68 4.22
C ALA A 22 3.30 0.51 5.19
N GLY A 23 3.12 0.73 6.49
CA GLY A 23 3.23 -0.32 7.51
C GLY A 23 2.19 -1.43 7.32
N GLY A 24 0.94 -1.07 7.05
CA GLY A 24 -0.12 -2.00 6.70
C GLY A 24 0.23 -2.82 5.46
N MET A 25 0.62 -2.16 4.36
CA MET A 25 0.97 -2.83 3.10
C MET A 25 2.10 -3.84 3.28
N LYS A 26 3.10 -3.52 4.11
CA LYS A 26 4.17 -4.45 4.47
C LYS A 26 3.65 -5.70 5.18
N GLY A 27 2.68 -5.52 6.10
CA GLY A 27 1.99 -6.63 6.77
C GLY A 27 1.25 -7.50 5.77
N GLU A 28 0.39 -6.88 4.96
CA GLU A 28 -0.43 -7.60 3.97
C GLU A 28 0.41 -8.39 2.96
N HIS A 29 1.50 -7.81 2.44
CA HIS A 29 2.40 -8.54 1.53
C HIS A 29 3.00 -9.80 2.17
N TYR A 30 3.34 -9.72 3.47
CA TYR A 30 3.84 -10.87 4.20
C TYR A 30 2.77 -11.94 4.39
N GLU A 31 1.54 -11.54 4.72
CA GLU A 31 0.41 -12.45 4.92
C GLU A 31 -0.03 -13.10 3.60
N ILE A 32 -0.12 -12.33 2.51
CA ILE A 32 -0.40 -12.87 1.16
C ILE A 32 0.64 -13.93 0.77
N ALA A 33 1.93 -13.66 0.94
CA ALA A 33 2.98 -14.63 0.64
C ALA A 33 2.85 -15.89 1.51
N THR A 34 2.51 -15.71 2.79
CA THR A 34 2.32 -16.79 3.75
C THR A 34 1.11 -17.66 3.38
N TYR A 35 -0.05 -17.07 3.15
CA TYR A 35 -1.27 -17.80 2.81
C TYR A 35 -1.16 -18.51 1.47
N ARG A 36 -0.54 -17.90 0.45
CA ARG A 36 -0.24 -18.59 -0.82
C ARG A 36 0.57 -19.87 -0.60
N CYS A 37 1.57 -19.81 0.27
CA CYS A 37 2.38 -20.98 0.63
C CYS A 37 1.56 -22.05 1.38
N LEU A 38 0.70 -21.62 2.31
CA LEU A 38 -0.13 -22.53 3.11
C LEU A 38 -1.23 -23.19 2.29
N VAL A 39 -1.91 -22.46 1.39
CA VAL A 39 -2.90 -23.01 0.44
C VAL A 39 -2.26 -24.12 -0.39
N ALA A 40 -1.10 -23.85 -1.01
CA ALA A 40 -0.39 -24.85 -1.81
C ALA A 40 0.00 -26.09 -0.99
N LYS A 41 0.44 -25.90 0.26
CA LYS A 41 0.76 -27.03 1.16
C LYS A 41 -0.49 -27.83 1.53
N ALA A 42 -1.60 -27.17 1.84
CA ALA A 42 -2.87 -27.83 2.18
C ALA A 42 -3.42 -28.64 1.00
N GLU A 43 -3.29 -28.13 -0.22
CA GLU A 43 -3.62 -28.84 -1.46
C GLU A 43 -2.76 -30.10 -1.63
N LEU A 44 -1.44 -29.99 -1.47
CA LEU A 44 -0.50 -31.12 -1.61
C LEU A 44 -0.77 -32.27 -0.63
N ILE A 45 -1.21 -31.97 0.59
CA ILE A 45 -1.54 -32.99 1.59
C ILE A 45 -3.02 -33.43 1.56
N GLY A 46 -3.82 -32.90 0.62
CA GLY A 46 -5.23 -33.25 0.46
C GLY A 46 -6.15 -32.75 1.58
N HIS A 47 -5.73 -31.72 2.33
CA HIS A 47 -6.52 -31.17 3.44
C HIS A 47 -7.49 -30.08 2.94
N THR A 48 -8.54 -30.50 2.23
CA THR A 48 -9.46 -29.61 1.48
C THR A 48 -10.13 -28.52 2.33
N GLU A 49 -10.56 -28.84 3.56
CA GLU A 49 -11.20 -27.84 4.43
C GLU A 49 -10.24 -26.71 4.81
N ALA A 50 -9.03 -27.07 5.26
CA ALA A 50 -7.98 -26.09 5.57
C ALA A 50 -7.61 -25.26 4.35
N MET A 51 -7.49 -25.89 3.16
CA MET A 51 -7.22 -25.18 1.91
C MET A 51 -8.30 -24.11 1.64
N GLN A 52 -9.58 -24.43 1.79
CA GLN A 52 -10.68 -23.50 1.58
C GLN A 52 -10.64 -22.32 2.56
N LEU A 53 -10.41 -22.59 3.85
CA LEU A 53 -10.31 -21.54 4.87
C LEU A 53 -9.09 -20.63 4.64
N LEU A 54 -7.94 -21.22 4.28
CA LEU A 54 -6.73 -20.47 3.96
C LEU A 54 -6.91 -19.61 2.69
N GLN A 55 -7.65 -20.12 1.70
CA GLN A 55 -7.97 -19.38 0.48
C GLN A 55 -8.89 -18.18 0.79
N GLN A 56 -9.86 -18.32 1.69
CA GLN A 56 -10.71 -17.21 2.12
C GLN A 56 -9.89 -16.12 2.83
N ASN A 57 -8.93 -16.51 3.68
CA ASN A 57 -8.04 -15.54 4.31
C ASN A 57 -7.16 -14.85 3.26
N LEU A 58 -6.57 -15.61 2.31
CA LEU A 58 -5.79 -15.04 1.22
C LEU A 58 -6.57 -13.96 0.44
N GLU A 59 -7.83 -14.25 0.07
CA GLU A 59 -8.68 -13.30 -0.64
C GLU A 59 -8.99 -12.05 0.19
N MET A 60 -9.11 -12.20 1.52
CA MET A 60 -9.30 -11.07 2.43
C MET A 60 -8.06 -10.15 2.45
N GLU A 61 -6.87 -10.71 2.60
CA GLU A 61 -5.62 -9.93 2.63
C GLU A 61 -5.32 -9.30 1.26
N GLU A 62 -5.56 -10.01 0.16
CA GLU A 62 -5.41 -9.45 -1.20
C GLU A 62 -6.35 -8.25 -1.42
N LYS A 63 -7.60 -8.35 -0.94
CA LYS A 63 -8.56 -7.24 -1.02
C LYS A 63 -8.15 -6.07 -0.14
N PHE A 64 -7.70 -6.33 1.09
CA PHE A 64 -7.29 -5.27 2.00
C PHE A 64 -6.01 -4.58 1.50
N SER A 65 -5.05 -5.33 0.96
CA SER A 65 -3.86 -4.80 0.27
C SER A 65 -4.24 -3.85 -0.87
N GLN A 66 -5.20 -4.21 -1.72
CA GLN A 66 -5.70 -3.32 -2.79
C GLN A 66 -6.33 -2.03 -2.24
N GLN A 67 -7.04 -2.10 -1.11
CA GLN A 67 -7.59 -0.91 -0.46
C GLN A 67 -6.48 0.02 0.06
N LEU A 68 -5.42 -0.55 0.64
CA LEU A 68 -4.25 0.21 1.08
C LEU A 68 -3.52 0.87 -0.10
N GLU A 69 -3.38 0.19 -1.25
CA GLU A 69 -2.80 0.80 -2.46
C GLU A 69 -3.59 2.01 -2.96
N VAL A 70 -4.93 1.95 -2.88
CA VAL A 70 -5.79 3.09 -3.23
C VAL A 70 -5.58 4.24 -2.25
N LEU A 71 -5.54 3.95 -0.95
CA LEU A 71 -5.31 4.95 0.09
C LEU A 71 -3.92 5.60 -0.02
N ASP A 72 -2.88 4.80 -0.29
CA ASP A 72 -1.51 5.28 -0.49
C ASP A 72 -1.43 6.28 -1.65
N ARG A 73 -2.09 5.94 -2.78
CA ARG A 73 -2.16 6.86 -3.93
C ARG A 73 -2.86 8.17 -3.58
N GLN A 74 -3.99 8.11 -2.89
CA GLN A 74 -4.74 9.30 -2.49
C GLN A 74 -3.92 10.20 -1.56
N LEU A 75 -3.27 9.62 -0.55
CA LEU A 75 -2.37 10.35 0.34
C LEU A 75 -1.20 10.95 -0.43
N GLY A 76 -0.60 10.22 -1.37
CA GLY A 76 0.47 10.73 -2.23
C GLY A 76 0.05 11.95 -3.05
N GLU A 77 -1.14 11.91 -3.66
CA GLU A 77 -1.71 13.04 -4.41
C GLU A 77 -1.95 14.25 -3.50
N GLU A 78 -2.49 14.05 -2.30
CA GLU A 78 -2.70 15.12 -1.31
C GLU A 78 -1.38 15.75 -0.83
N LEU A 79 -0.37 14.92 -0.55
CA LEU A 79 0.97 15.38 -0.15
C LEU A 79 1.62 16.22 -1.25
N ILE A 80 1.52 15.79 -2.51
CA ILE A 80 2.03 16.54 -3.67
C ILE A 80 1.28 17.88 -3.80
N ALA A 81 -0.04 17.89 -3.61
CA ALA A 81 -0.85 19.10 -3.70
C ALA A 81 -0.51 20.14 -2.61
N LYS A 82 -0.16 19.69 -1.40
CA LYS A 82 0.27 20.55 -0.28
C LYS A 82 1.70 21.10 -0.45
N GLY A 83 2.52 20.49 -1.31
CA GLY A 83 3.81 21.04 -1.72
C GLY A 83 4.83 21.23 -0.58
N PRO A 84 5.68 22.29 -0.60
CA PRO A 84 6.82 22.44 0.32
C PRO A 84 6.44 22.77 1.78
N GLU A 85 5.15 22.97 2.10
CA GLU A 85 4.68 23.27 3.46
C GLU A 85 4.98 22.14 4.46
N LEU A 86 5.19 20.92 3.97
CA LEU A 86 5.49 19.72 4.77
C LEU A 86 6.99 19.52 5.04
N VAL A 87 7.88 20.23 4.32
CA VAL A 87 9.33 20.10 4.53
C VAL A 87 9.85 21.38 5.15
N GLY A 88 10.09 21.36 6.46
CA GLY A 88 10.72 22.45 7.22
C GLY A 88 12.17 22.75 6.80
N HIS A 89 12.65 22.23 5.68
CA HIS A 89 13.93 22.52 5.04
C HIS A 89 13.70 22.53 3.52
N GLU A 90 14.20 23.55 2.82
CA GLU A 90 14.12 23.68 1.37
C GLU A 90 14.60 22.39 0.67
N VAL A 91 13.67 21.57 0.18
CA VAL A 91 14.00 20.53 -0.79
C VAL A 91 14.23 21.23 -2.11
N SER A 92 15.47 21.61 -2.34
CA SER A 92 15.94 21.98 -3.66
C SER A 92 15.67 20.81 -4.61
N GLN A 93 14.69 21.01 -5.50
CA GLN A 93 14.38 20.21 -6.69
C GLN A 93 13.62 18.89 -6.50
N PHE A 94 12.35 18.94 -6.06
CA PHE A 94 11.37 17.95 -6.52
C PHE A 94 10.73 18.44 -7.83
N LYS A 95 11.06 17.81 -8.97
CA LYS A 95 10.32 17.99 -10.23
C LYS A 95 9.28 16.86 -10.33
N PRO A 96 7.97 17.15 -10.20
CA PRO A 96 6.96 16.13 -10.45
C PRO A 96 7.00 15.71 -11.93
N ALA A 97 6.83 14.42 -12.18
CA ALA A 97 6.77 13.86 -13.53
C ALA A 97 5.56 14.46 -14.28
N GLN A 98 5.82 15.20 -15.36
CA GLN A 98 4.78 15.81 -16.18
C GLN A 98 4.07 14.76 -17.02
N GLY A 99 2.79 14.53 -16.74
CA GLY A 99 1.74 14.34 -17.74
C GLY A 99 1.69 13.01 -18.50
N ALA A 100 1.02 12.01 -17.93
CA ALA A 100 0.37 10.95 -18.69
C ALA A 100 -1.13 11.27 -18.90
N ARG A 101 -1.46 12.36 -19.61
CA ARG A 101 -2.82 12.60 -20.14
C ARG A 101 -2.77 13.40 -21.44
N SER A 102 -2.88 12.71 -22.57
CA SER A 102 -3.75 13.10 -23.70
C SER A 102 -3.62 12.08 -24.83
N GLY A 103 -4.62 11.21 -24.94
CA GLY A 103 -4.70 10.20 -26.00
C GLY A 103 -6.15 9.93 -26.34
N THR A 104 -6.89 10.93 -26.84
CA THR A 104 -8.17 10.70 -27.53
C THR A 104 -8.61 11.94 -28.34
N SER A 105 -8.50 11.86 -29.66
CA SER A 105 -9.64 11.99 -30.58
C SER A 105 -9.14 11.86 -32.03
N ALA A 106 -9.45 10.73 -32.65
CA ALA A 106 -9.32 10.53 -34.08
C ALA A 106 -10.49 11.26 -34.76
N GLY A 107 -10.16 12.30 -35.54
CA GLY A 107 -11.11 12.98 -36.41
C GLY A 107 -11.41 12.13 -37.64
N ARG A 108 -12.71 12.07 -37.97
CA ARG A 108 -13.26 11.60 -39.25
C ARG A 108 -12.97 12.59 -40.37
#